data_AF-A0A7X0MCM9-F1
#
_entry.id   AF-A0A7X0MCM9-F1
#
_cell.length_a   1.000
_cell.length_b   1.000
_cell.length_c   1.000
_cell.angle_alpha   90.00
_cell.angle_beta   90.00
_cell.angle_gamma   90.00
#
_symmetry.space_group_name_H-M   'P 1'
#
loop_
_entity.id
_entity.type
_entity.pdbx_description
1 polymer ?
#
loop_
_entity_poly.entity_id
_entity_poly.type
_entity_poly.pdbx_seq_one_letter_code
_entity_poly.pdbx_strand_id
1 'polypeptide(L)'
;MLYFIVFIGAGVGGAFRLGINEVADRLLGGEFPFGTLVINVLGAFLMGLLTEYFSFRGGVSQEVRLFLTTGILGGFTTFSTFALESVLLWERGQWVPAIAYIALSVFLSICALIAGLAIVRLIIQAQTA
;
A
#
# COMPACT_ATOMS: atom_id res chain seq x y z
N MET A 1 -4.88 -11.50 -22.23
CA MET A 1 -5.37 -10.13 -21.95
C MET A 1 -5.13 -9.71 -20.50
N LEU A 2 -5.66 -10.43 -19.49
CA LEU A 2 -5.59 -10.02 -18.08
C LEU A 2 -4.17 -9.81 -17.54
N TYR A 3 -3.20 -10.68 -17.88
CA TYR A 3 -1.80 -10.49 -17.50
C TYR A 3 -1.20 -9.18 -18.01
N PHE A 4 -1.57 -8.76 -19.22
CA PHE A 4 -1.09 -7.50 -19.80
C PHE A 4 -1.66 -6.30 -19.05
N ILE A 5 -2.93 -6.37 -18.62
CA ILE A 5 -3.56 -5.34 -17.78
C ILE A 5 -2.82 -5.23 -16.43
N VAL A 6 -2.54 -6.36 -15.78
CA VAL A 6 -1.77 -6.38 -14.53
C VAL A 6 -0.36 -5.83 -14.75
N PHE A 7 0.31 -6.19 -15.86
CA PHE A 7 1.63 -5.67 -16.20
C PHE A 7 1.65 -4.15 -16.32
N ILE A 8 0.70 -3.56 -17.06
CA ILE A 8 0.60 -2.10 -17.19
C ILE A 8 0.31 -1.44 -15.84
N GLY A 9 -0.65 -1.98 -15.09
CA GLY A 9 -0.98 -1.47 -13.75
C GLY A 9 0.22 -1.52 -12.80
N ALA A 10 0.93 -2.64 -12.76
CA ALA A 10 2.11 -2.83 -11.92
C ALA A 10 3.27 -1.90 -12.33
N GLY A 11 3.46 -1.66 -13.62
CA GLY A 11 4.42 -0.66 -14.11
C GLY A 11 4.11 0.75 -13.60
N VAL A 12 2.84 1.16 -13.68
CA VAL A 12 2.37 2.45 -13.16
C VAL A 12 2.53 2.54 -11.65
N GLY A 13 2.09 1.52 -10.91
CA GLY A 13 2.25 1.45 -9.45
C GLY A 13 3.72 1.52 -9.04
N GLY A 14 4.59 0.78 -9.72
CA GLY A 14 6.03 0.79 -9.50
C GLY A 14 6.68 2.14 -9.76
N ALA A 15 6.23 2.87 -10.78
CA ALA A 15 6.70 4.22 -11.07
C ALA A 15 6.31 5.22 -9.96
N PHE A 16 5.07 5.14 -9.45
CA PHE A 16 4.66 5.98 -8.31
C PHE A 16 5.42 5.63 -7.04
N ARG A 17 5.65 4.35 -6.77
CA ARG A 17 6.49 3.90 -5.65
C ARG A 17 7.88 4.51 -5.72
N LEU A 18 8.52 4.45 -6.90
CA LEU A 18 9.84 5.04 -7.11
C LEU A 18 9.83 6.53 -6.79
N GLY A 19 8.88 7.28 -7.36
CA GLY A 19 8.77 8.72 -7.13
C GLY A 19 8.54 9.09 -5.66
N ILE A 20 7.67 8.37 -4.94
CA ILE A 20 7.42 8.63 -3.51
C ILE A 20 8.66 8.33 -2.68
N ASN A 21 9.37 7.23 -2.97
CA ASN A 21 10.60 6.90 -2.26
C ASN A 21 11.68 7.96 -2.49
N GLU A 22 11.87 8.42 -3.73
CA GLU A 22 12.83 9.50 -4.03
C GLU A 22 12.49 10.82 -3.31
N VAL A 23 11.20 11.17 -3.25
CA VAL A 23 10.75 12.36 -2.53
C VAL A 23 10.96 12.20 -1.03
N ALA A 24 10.64 11.03 -0.47
CA ALA A 24 10.85 10.74 0.95
C ALA A 24 12.34 10.82 1.32
N ASP A 25 13.22 10.24 0.51
CA ASP A 25 14.67 10.29 0.73
C ASP A 25 15.20 11.73 0.72
N ARG A 26 14.67 12.59 -0.16
CA ARG A 26 15.05 14.02 -0.22
C ARG A 26 14.56 14.83 0.97
N LEU A 27 13.37 14.53 1.49
CA LEU A 27 12.74 15.33 2.55
C LEU A 27 13.09 14.85 3.96
N LEU A 28 13.24 13.54 4.15
CA LEU A 28 13.37 12.88 5.45
C LEU A 28 14.74 12.20 5.64
N GLY A 29 15.56 12.14 4.59
CA GLY A 29 16.84 11.43 4.58
C GLY A 29 16.69 9.91 4.46
N GLY A 30 17.82 9.21 4.45
CA GLY A 30 17.89 7.76 4.24
C GLY A 30 18.19 6.92 5.49
N GLU A 31 18.12 7.52 6.70
CA GLU A 31 18.40 6.80 7.95
C GLU A 31 17.25 5.87 8.36
N PHE A 32 16.01 6.24 8.05
CA PHE A 32 14.82 5.45 8.32
C PHE A 32 13.97 5.32 7.05
N PRO A 33 13.42 4.11 6.76
CA PRO A 33 12.71 3.82 5.51
C PRO A 33 11.28 4.40 5.46
N PHE A 34 11.17 5.73 5.53
CA PHE A 34 9.88 6.44 5.51
C PHE A 34 9.12 6.25 4.20
N GLY A 35 9.82 6.20 3.06
CA GLY A 35 9.20 5.99 1.75
C GLY A 35 8.42 4.67 1.71
N THR A 36 9.09 3.57 2.06
CA THR A 36 8.49 2.23 2.10
C THR A 36 7.35 2.12 3.11
N LEU A 37 7.48 2.76 4.29
CA LEU A 37 6.39 2.85 5.25
C LEU A 37 5.14 3.52 4.65
N VAL A 38 5.32 4.69 4.03
CA VAL A 38 4.23 5.50 3.48
C VAL A 38 3.50 4.76 2.35
N ILE A 39 4.24 4.21 1.38
CA ILE A 39 3.62 3.50 0.25
C ILE A 39 2.83 2.27 0.72
N ASN A 40 3.32 1.54 1.72
CA ASN A 40 2.65 0.34 2.23
C ASN A 40 1.41 0.67 3.06
N VAL A 41 1.46 1.71 3.89
CA VAL A 41 0.30 2.17 4.67
C VAL A 41 -0.77 2.76 3.74
N LEU A 42 -0.38 3.65 2.83
CA LEU A 42 -1.31 4.24 1.86
C LEU A 42 -1.90 3.17 0.92
N GLY A 43 -1.07 2.24 0.45
CA GLY A 43 -1.53 1.14 -0.41
C GLY A 43 -2.52 0.22 0.30
N ALA A 44 -2.30 -0.07 1.58
CA ALA A 44 -3.25 -0.84 2.39
C ALA A 44 -4.58 -0.09 2.58
N PHE A 45 -4.53 1.22 2.85
CA PHE A 45 -5.73 2.07 2.92
C PHE A 45 -6.55 2.01 1.62
N LEU A 46 -5.90 2.24 0.48
CA LEU A 46 -6.52 2.21 -0.85
C LEU A 46 -7.07 0.82 -1.18
N MET A 47 -6.37 -0.26 -0.79
CA MET A 47 -6.85 -1.62 -0.95
C MET A 47 -8.17 -1.83 -0.19
N GLY A 48 -8.29 -1.29 1.02
CA GLY A 48 -9.50 -1.36 1.82
C GLY A 48 -10.67 -0.65 1.14
N LEU A 49 -10.45 0.60 0.70
CA LEU A 49 -11.45 1.37 -0.04
C LEU A 49 -11.94 0.62 -1.28
N LEU A 50 -11.03 0.14 -2.13
CA LEU A 50 -11.37 -0.54 -3.37
C LEU A 50 -12.09 -1.87 -3.13
N THR A 51 -11.61 -2.66 -2.16
CA THR A 51 -12.19 -3.97 -1.85
C THR A 51 -13.64 -3.85 -1.40
N GLU A 52 -13.92 -2.94 -0.46
CA GLU A 52 -15.29 -2.72 0.02
C GLU A 52 -16.16 -2.12 -1.09
N TYR A 53 -15.63 -1.16 -1.86
CA TYR A 53 -16.36 -0.53 -2.95
C TYR A 53 -16.76 -1.56 -4.03
N PHE A 54 -15.86 -2.46 -4.42
CA PHE A 54 -16.15 -3.52 -5.39
C PHE A 54 -17.08 -4.62 -4.86
N SER A 55 -17.15 -4.79 -3.54
CA SER A 55 -18.12 -5.68 -2.91
C SER A 55 -19.53 -5.10 -2.99
N PHE A 56 -19.67 -3.78 -2.84
CA PHE A 56 -20.96 -3.10 -2.89
C PHE A 56 -21.45 -2.80 -4.32
N ARG A 57 -20.58 -2.24 -5.17
CA ARG A 57 -20.89 -1.98 -6.58
C ARG A 57 -20.81 -3.29 -7.36
N GLY A 58 -21.94 -3.98 -7.45
CA GLY A 58 -22.12 -5.05 -8.43
C GLY A 58 -21.77 -4.57 -9.85
N GLY A 59 -21.25 -5.47 -10.69
CA GLY A 59 -20.97 -5.18 -12.10
C GLY A 59 -19.59 -4.58 -12.41
N VAL A 60 -18.70 -4.37 -11.44
CA VAL A 60 -17.30 -4.02 -11.74
C VAL A 60 -16.61 -5.22 -12.41
N SER A 61 -16.08 -5.01 -13.63
CA SER A 61 -15.45 -6.06 -14.42
C SER A 61 -14.17 -6.59 -13.77
N GLN A 62 -13.80 -7.83 -14.08
CA GLN A 62 -12.61 -8.47 -13.51
C GLN A 62 -11.33 -7.74 -13.92
N GLU A 63 -11.29 -7.19 -15.13
CA GLU A 63 -10.18 -6.40 -15.68
C GLU A 63 -9.87 -5.20 -14.80
N VAL A 64 -10.90 -4.44 -14.41
CA VAL A 64 -10.74 -3.24 -13.57
C VAL A 64 -10.26 -3.62 -12.17
N ARG A 65 -10.81 -4.69 -11.59
CA ARG A 65 -10.37 -5.18 -10.26
C ARG A 65 -8.90 -5.56 -10.30
N LEU A 66 -8.47 -6.36 -11.28
CA LEU A 66 -7.08 -6.79 -11.43
C LEU A 66 -6.14 -5.64 -11.75
N PHE A 67 -6.55 -4.69 -12.59
CA PHE A 67 -5.76 -3.50 -12.91
C PHE A 67 -5.43 -2.68 -11.66
N LEU A 68 -6.44 -2.39 -10.83
CA LEU A 68 -6.28 -1.52 -9.68
C LEU A 68 -5.64 -2.23 -8.48
N THR A 69 -6.04 -3.46 -8.19
CA THR A 69 -5.55 -4.22 -7.02
C THR A 69 -4.22 -4.88 -7.32
N THR A 70 -4.21 -5.98 -8.07
CA THR A 70 -2.99 -6.74 -8.39
C THR A 70 -1.99 -5.93 -9.20
N GLY A 71 -2.46 -5.09 -10.12
CA GLY A 71 -1.63 -4.19 -10.93
C GLY A 71 -1.10 -3.01 -10.12
N ILE A 72 -1.85 -1.91 -10.07
CA ILE A 72 -1.38 -0.65 -9.46
C ILE A 72 -0.97 -0.84 -8.01
N LEU A 73 -1.87 -1.32 -7.13
CA LEU A 73 -1.52 -1.46 -5.71
C LEU A 73 -0.44 -2.52 -5.46
N GLY A 74 -0.43 -3.60 -6.25
CA GLY A 74 0.62 -4.62 -6.20
C GLY A 74 2.00 -4.11 -6.61
N GLY A 75 2.08 -3.23 -7.61
CA GLY A 75 3.35 -2.58 -8.00
C GLY A 75 3.75 -1.40 -7.11
N PHE A 76 2.75 -0.72 -6.51
CA PHE A 76 2.93 0.43 -5.63
C PHE A 76 3.44 0.05 -4.24
N THR A 77 2.98 -1.07 -3.70
CA THR A 77 3.41 -1.57 -2.39
C THR A 77 4.56 -2.56 -2.52
N THR A 78 5.29 -2.82 -1.45
CA THR A 78 6.37 -3.82 -1.45
C THR A 78 6.66 -4.38 -0.07
N PHE A 79 6.53 -5.71 0.03
CA PHE A 79 6.95 -6.44 1.23
C PHE A 79 8.43 -6.82 1.20
N SER A 80 8.98 -7.08 0.00
CA SER A 80 10.40 -7.48 -0.16
C SER A 80 11.36 -6.35 0.24
N THR A 81 11.08 -5.11 -0.15
CA THR A 81 11.88 -3.95 0.28
C THR A 81 11.76 -3.71 1.77
N PHE A 82 10.54 -3.79 2.33
CA PHE A 82 10.30 -3.71 3.77
C PHE A 82 11.14 -4.73 4.56
N ALA A 83 11.16 -6.00 4.12
CA ALA A 83 11.91 -7.05 4.77
C ALA A 83 13.44 -6.79 4.72
N LEU A 84 13.94 -6.36 3.56
CA LEU A 84 15.35 -5.99 3.40
C LEU A 84 15.74 -4.83 4.31
N GLU A 85 14.98 -3.73 4.30
CA GLU A 85 15.25 -2.55 5.13
C GLU A 85 15.21 -2.87 6.62
N SER A 86 14.28 -3.74 7.04
CA SER A 86 14.21 -4.21 8.43
C SER A 86 15.50 -4.92 8.87
N VAL A 87 16.02 -5.81 8.02
CA VAL A 87 17.29 -6.51 8.28
C VAL A 87 18.48 -5.54 8.23
N LEU A 88 18.51 -4.61 7.27
CA LEU A 88 19.59 -3.64 7.16
C LEU A 88 19.67 -2.70 8.37
N LEU A 89 18.53 -2.26 8.93
CA LEU A 89 18.51 -1.50 10.18
C LEU A 89 19.08 -2.35 11.33
N TRP A 90 18.70 -3.63 11.40
CA TRP A 90 19.19 -4.54 12.42
C TRP A 90 20.70 -4.76 12.35
N GLU A 91 21.23 -5.04 11.15
CA GLU A 91 22.66 -5.28 10.91
C GLU A 91 23.53 -4.04 11.19
N ARG A 92 22.97 -2.83 11.00
CA ARG A 92 23.64 -1.56 11.37
C ARG A 92 23.66 -1.29 12.87
N GLY A 93 23.13 -2.18 13.70
CA GLY A 93 23.01 -1.98 15.15
C GLY A 93 21.84 -1.07 15.55
N GLN A 94 21.00 -0.66 14.60
CA GLN A 94 19.85 0.23 14.84
C GLN A 94 18.61 -0.59 15.24
N TRP A 95 18.72 -1.32 16.36
CA TRP A 95 17.70 -2.28 16.78
C TRP A 95 16.36 -1.63 17.13
N VAL A 96 16.38 -0.48 17.83
CA VAL A 96 15.15 0.25 18.18
C VAL A 96 14.42 0.74 16.91
N PRO A 97 15.08 1.44 15.97
CA PRO A 97 14.48 1.75 14.67
C PRO A 97 13.97 0.53 13.90
N ALA A 98 14.72 -0.58 13.88
CA ALA A 98 14.30 -1.80 13.18
C ALA A 98 12.98 -2.36 13.75
N ILE A 99 12.89 -2.51 15.08
CA ILE A 99 11.68 -3.02 15.75
C ILE A 99 10.52 -2.05 15.54
N ALA A 100 10.77 -0.73 15.68
CA ALA A 100 9.76 0.28 15.45
C ALA A 100 9.24 0.24 14.00
N TYR A 101 10.13 0.10 13.02
CA TYR A 101 9.78 0.03 11.60
C TYR A 101 8.91 -1.19 11.28
N ILE A 102 9.26 -2.37 11.81
CA ILE A 102 8.47 -3.59 11.67
C ILE A 102 7.08 -3.40 12.30
N ALA A 103 7.04 -2.95 13.55
CA ALA A 103 5.80 -2.80 14.31
C ALA A 103 4.87 -1.77 13.65
N LEU A 104 5.40 -0.59 13.31
CA LEU A 104 4.63 0.48 12.67
C LEU A 104 4.15 0.06 11.28
N SER A 105 4.98 -0.56 10.45
CA SER A 105 4.57 -1.00 9.12
C SER A 105 3.39 -1.95 9.18
N VAL A 106 3.46 -2.98 10.03
CA VAL A 106 2.37 -3.95 10.16
C VAL A 106 1.13 -3.31 10.78
N PHE A 107 1.30 -2.64 11.93
CA PHE A 107 0.18 -2.08 12.68
C PHE A 107 -0.56 -1.00 11.88
N LEU A 108 0.16 -0.04 11.30
CA LEU A 108 -0.45 1.05 10.54
C LEU A 108 -1.08 0.55 9.25
N SER A 109 -0.48 -0.39 8.52
CA SER A 109 -1.09 -0.94 7.30
C SER A 109 -2.39 -1.70 7.61
N ILE A 110 -2.45 -2.48 8.70
CA ILE A 110 -3.70 -3.15 9.12
C ILE A 110 -4.76 -2.12 9.51
N CYS A 111 -4.40 -1.12 10.33
CA CYS A 111 -5.33 -0.07 10.74
C CYS A 111 -5.84 0.73 9.52
N ALA A 112 -4.96 1.03 8.57
CA ALA A 112 -5.27 1.73 7.35
C ALA A 112 -6.23 0.92 6.46
N LEU A 113 -5.99 -0.38 6.27
CA LEU A 113 -6.90 -1.27 5.55
C LEU A 113 -8.29 -1.27 6.20
N ILE A 114 -8.36 -1.44 7.52
CA ILE A 114 -9.63 -1.43 8.28
C ILE A 114 -10.34 -0.09 8.11
N ALA A 115 -9.61 1.03 8.21
CA ALA A 115 -10.17 2.36 8.00
C ALA A 115 -10.75 2.53 6.60
N GLY A 116 -10.06 2.05 5.56
CA GLY A 116 -10.56 2.06 4.18
C GLY A 116 -11.87 1.28 4.04
N LEU A 117 -11.93 0.06 4.58
CA LEU A 117 -13.16 -0.75 4.58
C LEU A 117 -14.30 -0.02 5.32
N ALA A 118 -14.02 0.54 6.51
CA ALA A 118 -15.02 1.20 7.34
C ALA A 118 -15.59 2.47 6.68
N ILE A 119 -14.75 3.30 6.05
CA ILE A 119 -15.19 4.53 5.37
C ILE A 119 -16.23 4.22 4.29
N VAL A 120 -15.98 3.23 3.45
CA VAL A 120 -16.90 2.88 2.36
C VAL A 120 -18.22 2.33 2.92
N ARG A 121 -18.17 1.51 3.97
CA ARG A 121 -19.39 1.02 4.66
C ARG A 121 -20.23 2.16 5.21
N LEU A 122 -19.60 3.14 5.87
CA LEU A 122 -20.30 4.29 6.44
C LEU A 122 -20.97 5.13 5.34
N ILE A 123 -20.28 5.37 4.23
CA ILE A 123 -20.84 6.11 3.08
C ILE A 123 -22.05 5.37 2.50
N ILE A 124 -21.95 4.05 2.34
CA ILE A 124 -23.05 3.22 1.82
C ILE A 124 -24.26 3.27 2.76
N GLN A 125 -24.05 3.08 4.06
CA GLN A 125 -25.13 3.11 5.05
C GLN A 125 -25.86 4.45 5.06
N ALA A 126 -25.12 5.56 4.93
CA ALA A 126 -25.70 6.90 4.84
C ALA A 126 -26.53 7.14 3.58
N GLN A 127 -26.35 6.36 2.50
CA GLN A 127 -27.18 6.44 1.30
C GLN A 127 -28.47 5.61 1.39
N THR A 128 -28.50 4.64 2.30
CA THR A 128 -29.65 3.74 2.50
C THR A 128 -30.58 4.15 3.64
N ALA A 129 -30.17 5.13 4.45
CA ALA A 129 -30.94 5.72 5.55
C ALA A 129 -31.75 6.93 5.07
#